data_AF-A0A940U8P6-F1
#
_entry.id   AF-A0A940U8P6-F1
#
_cell.length_a   1.000
_cell.length_b   1.000
_cell.length_c   1.000
_cell.angle_alpha   90.00
_cell.angle_beta   90.00
_cell.angle_gamma   90.00
#
_symmetry.space_group_name_H-M   'P 1'
#
loop_
_entity.id
_entity.type
_entity.pdbx_description
1 polymer ?
#
loop_
_entity_poly.entity_id
_entity_poly.type
_entity_poly.pdbx_seq_one_letter_code
_entity_poly.pdbx_strand_id
1 'polypeptide(L)'
;MEVRETAACGISTREFAIEFDADEIVNVYRVMHYAQKGIGFYEEGFLEDLLSQMSFIVGSAVFDPPAAHPPEESIRWEDTGIGYVVFFKESEAADLFHIFQGAQTPGEGFNKELNQKLLNQMVEIAPTQLQNLPIINR
;
A
#
# COMPACT_ATOMS: atom_id res chain seq x y z
N MET A 1 5.55 9.42 6.88
CA MET A 1 5.24 8.80 5.58
C MET A 1 5.58 9.77 4.47
N GLU A 2 6.36 9.28 3.51
CA GLU A 2 6.81 10.04 2.33
C GLU A 2 6.73 9.15 1.09
N VAL A 3 6.12 9.65 0.00
CA VAL A 3 6.18 9.01 -1.33
C VAL A 3 7.32 9.66 -2.12
N ARG A 4 8.12 8.88 -2.85
CA ARG A 4 9.23 9.40 -3.68
C ARG A 4 9.51 8.56 -4.93
N GLU A 5 10.09 9.18 -5.95
CA GLU A 5 10.57 8.51 -7.17
C GLU A 5 12.00 7.99 -6.93
N THR A 6 12.27 6.70 -7.22
CA THR A 6 13.48 6.00 -6.70
C THR A 6 14.66 5.94 -7.65
N ALA A 7 14.48 5.90 -8.97
CA ALA A 7 15.44 6.23 -10.03
C ALA A 7 14.98 5.70 -11.39
N ALA A 8 15.04 6.55 -12.42
CA ALA A 8 14.90 6.18 -13.83
C ALA A 8 16.26 5.74 -14.41
N CYS A 9 16.76 4.55 -14.07
CA CYS A 9 18.00 4.03 -14.67
C CYS A 9 17.70 2.84 -15.60
N GLY A 10 17.47 3.14 -16.89
CA GLY A 10 17.54 2.16 -17.98
C GLY A 10 16.27 1.32 -18.25
N ILE A 11 15.18 1.54 -17.51
CA ILE A 11 13.88 0.88 -17.72
C ILE A 11 12.89 1.95 -18.16
N SER A 12 12.04 1.68 -19.16
CA SER A 12 11.14 2.70 -19.75
C SER A 12 9.97 3.13 -18.84
N THR A 13 9.97 2.75 -17.56
CA THR A 13 8.84 2.91 -16.63
C THR A 13 9.36 3.42 -15.30
N ARG A 14 8.73 4.47 -14.74
CA ARG A 14 9.11 5.08 -13.46
C ARG A 14 8.85 4.11 -12.30
N GLU A 15 9.73 4.10 -11.31
CA GLU A 15 9.58 3.35 -10.04
C GLU A 15 9.42 4.35 -8.89
N PHE A 16 8.55 4.02 -7.95
CA PHE A 16 8.21 4.80 -6.79
C PHE A 16 8.36 3.96 -5.52
N ALA A 17 8.58 4.65 -4.40
CA ALA A 17 8.59 4.10 -3.07
C ALA A 17 7.68 4.92 -2.15
N ILE A 18 7.02 4.25 -1.21
CA ILE A 18 6.40 4.91 -0.05
C ILE A 18 7.10 4.40 1.20
N GLU A 19 7.62 5.32 2.00
CA GLU A 19 8.32 5.02 3.23
C GLU A 19 7.40 5.18 4.44
N PHE A 20 7.43 4.20 5.32
CA PHE A 20 6.66 4.14 6.55
C PHE A 20 7.58 3.86 7.72
N ASP A 21 7.39 4.59 8.81
CA ASP A 21 8.02 4.23 10.08
C ASP A 21 7.30 3.03 10.76
N ALA A 22 7.75 2.70 11.97
CA ALA A 22 7.24 1.56 12.74
C ALA A 22 5.78 1.72 13.22
N ASP A 23 5.30 2.96 13.40
CA ASP A 23 3.90 3.21 13.78
C ASP A 23 3.03 3.30 12.51
N GLU A 24 3.57 3.83 11.42
CA GLU A 24 2.87 3.98 10.15
C GLU A 24 2.61 2.63 9.46
N ILE A 25 3.53 1.66 9.54
CA ILE A 25 3.30 0.31 8.99
C ILE A 25 2.09 -0.38 9.65
N VAL A 26 1.84 -0.10 10.93
CA VAL A 26 0.67 -0.57 11.67
C VAL A 26 -0.60 0.06 11.12
N ASN A 27 -0.58 1.35 10.82
CA ASN A 27 -1.73 2.07 10.26
C ASN A 27 -2.06 1.58 8.84
N VAL A 28 -1.05 1.39 7.99
CA VAL A 28 -1.25 0.77 6.66
C VAL A 28 -1.83 -0.64 6.79
N TYR A 29 -1.30 -1.44 7.72
CA TYR A 29 -1.78 -2.81 7.92
C TYR A 29 -3.27 -2.81 8.29
N ARG A 30 -3.70 -1.91 9.17
CA ARG A 30 -5.11 -1.76 9.56
C ARG A 30 -6.00 -1.37 8.37
N VAL A 31 -5.57 -0.42 7.55
CA VAL A 31 -6.29 -0.03 6.31
C VAL A 31 -6.49 -1.24 5.41
N MET A 32 -5.39 -1.94 5.09
CA MET A 32 -5.41 -3.08 4.17
C MET A 32 -6.19 -4.28 4.72
N HIS A 33 -6.08 -4.53 6.03
CA HIS A 33 -6.85 -5.57 6.71
C HIS A 33 -8.34 -5.23 6.74
N TYR A 34 -8.70 -3.98 7.03
CA TYR A 34 -10.09 -3.52 7.00
C TYR A 34 -10.67 -3.64 5.58
N ALA A 35 -9.94 -3.19 4.56
CA ALA A 35 -10.34 -3.36 3.15
C ALA A 35 -10.55 -4.86 2.79
N GLN A 36 -9.70 -5.76 3.32
CA GLN A 36 -9.79 -7.20 3.05
C GLN A 36 -10.98 -7.88 3.72
N LYS A 37 -11.25 -7.53 4.99
CA LYS A 37 -12.13 -8.31 5.87
C LYS A 37 -13.39 -7.56 6.31
N GLY A 38 -13.41 -6.23 6.21
CA GLY A 38 -14.42 -5.38 6.81
C GLY A 38 -14.41 -5.42 8.35
N ILE A 39 -13.26 -5.77 8.95
CA ILE A 39 -13.10 -6.00 10.39
C ILE A 39 -11.96 -5.12 10.90
N GLY A 40 -12.18 -4.49 12.05
CA GLY A 40 -11.23 -3.57 12.70
C GLY A 40 -11.63 -2.10 12.51
N PHE A 41 -10.66 -1.22 12.72
CA PHE A 41 -10.75 0.21 12.43
C PHE A 41 -9.44 0.68 11.78
N TYR A 42 -9.48 1.79 11.07
CA TYR A 42 -8.31 2.51 10.57
C TYR A 42 -8.43 3.99 10.87
N GLU A 43 -7.33 4.73 10.77
CA GLU A 43 -7.31 6.18 10.96
C GLU A 43 -7.62 6.86 9.61
N GLU A 44 -8.77 7.53 9.51
CA GLU A 44 -9.23 8.15 8.25
C GLU A 44 -8.26 9.22 7.76
N GLY A 45 -7.77 10.09 8.64
CA GLY A 45 -6.81 11.15 8.28
C GLY A 45 -5.49 10.59 7.71
N PHE A 46 -5.00 9.48 8.27
CA PHE A 46 -3.82 8.79 7.73
C PHE A 46 -4.08 8.30 6.30
N LEU A 47 -5.24 7.71 6.04
CA LEU A 47 -5.60 7.23 4.70
C LEU A 47 -5.77 8.38 3.70
N GLU A 48 -6.44 9.46 4.10
CA GLU A 48 -6.60 10.65 3.27
C GLU A 48 -5.25 11.26 2.87
N ASP A 49 -4.32 11.39 3.81
CA ASP A 49 -2.97 11.90 3.55
C ASP A 49 -2.20 10.98 2.59
N LEU A 50 -2.31 9.65 2.76
CA LEU A 50 -1.67 8.66 1.88
C LEU A 50 -2.18 8.76 0.43
N LEU A 51 -3.50 8.75 0.25
CA LEU A 51 -4.10 8.87 -1.08
C LEU A 51 -3.77 10.23 -1.72
N SER A 52 -3.74 11.31 -0.92
CA SER A 52 -3.35 12.63 -1.39
C SER A 52 -1.88 12.68 -1.84
N GLN A 53 -0.96 12.09 -1.08
CA GLN A 53 0.46 12.04 -1.46
C GLN A 53 0.68 11.22 -2.73
N MET A 54 0.04 10.05 -2.85
CA MET A 54 0.14 9.23 -4.06
C MET A 54 -0.36 10.00 -5.29
N SER A 55 -1.53 10.64 -5.21
CA SER A 55 -2.08 11.41 -6.33
C SER A 55 -1.24 12.63 -6.69
N PHE A 56 -0.62 13.29 -5.72
CA PHE A 56 0.28 14.42 -5.95
C PHE A 56 1.59 14.02 -6.63
N ILE A 57 2.19 12.90 -6.22
CA ILE A 57 3.57 12.54 -6.59
C ILE A 57 3.62 11.63 -7.82
N VAL A 58 2.72 10.65 -7.87
CA VAL A 58 2.63 9.73 -9.01
C VAL A 58 1.82 10.37 -10.15
N GLY A 59 0.89 11.27 -9.82
CA GLY A 59 0.08 12.00 -10.80
C GLY A 59 -1.11 11.18 -11.30
N SER A 60 -1.52 11.41 -12.55
CA SER A 60 -2.77 10.85 -13.09
C SER A 60 -2.81 9.31 -13.17
N ALA A 61 -1.65 8.65 -13.14
CA ALA A 61 -1.55 7.19 -13.22
C ALA A 61 -2.27 6.44 -12.07
N VAL A 62 -2.50 7.10 -10.92
CA VAL A 62 -3.30 6.49 -9.84
C VAL A 62 -4.79 6.35 -10.18
N PHE A 63 -5.27 7.10 -11.18
CA PHE A 63 -6.66 7.10 -11.62
C PHE A 63 -6.88 6.26 -12.89
N ASP A 64 -5.84 5.62 -13.41
CA ASP A 64 -5.97 4.67 -14.51
C ASP A 64 -6.76 3.43 -14.05
N PRO A 65 -7.39 2.68 -14.96
CA PRO A 65 -7.98 1.39 -14.61
C PRO A 65 -6.91 0.44 -14.04
N PRO A 66 -7.20 -0.28 -12.94
CA PRO A 66 -6.30 -1.31 -12.40
C PRO A 66 -5.92 -2.34 -13.44
N ALA A 67 -4.71 -2.89 -13.36
CA ALA A 67 -4.26 -3.89 -14.31
C ALA A 67 -5.11 -5.17 -14.15
N ALA A 68 -5.58 -5.74 -15.27
CA ALA A 68 -6.35 -6.98 -15.25
C ALA A 68 -5.57 -8.14 -14.60
N HIS A 69 -4.25 -8.13 -14.75
CA HIS A 69 -3.31 -9.03 -14.09
C HIS A 69 -2.02 -8.26 -13.75
N PRO A 70 -1.81 -7.84 -12.49
CA PRO A 70 -0.54 -7.25 -12.10
C PRO A 70 0.56 -8.31 -12.24
N PRO A 71 1.74 -7.98 -12.79
CA PRO A 71 2.86 -8.92 -12.87
C PRO A 71 3.25 -9.38 -11.46
N GLU A 72 3.39 -10.70 -11.28
CA GLU A 72 3.40 -11.43 -10.00
C GLU A 72 4.41 -10.92 -8.94
N GLU A 73 5.42 -10.12 -9.28
CA GLU A 73 6.51 -9.73 -8.37
C GLU A 73 6.80 -8.23 -8.29
N SER A 74 5.92 -7.39 -8.83
CA SER A 74 6.25 -5.98 -9.04
C SER A 74 6.12 -5.09 -7.80
N ILE A 75 4.96 -5.11 -7.16
CA ILE A 75 4.74 -4.43 -5.88
C ILE A 75 5.30 -5.30 -4.76
N ARG A 76 6.18 -4.72 -3.95
CA ARG A 76 6.90 -5.43 -2.88
C ARG A 76 7.17 -4.55 -1.68
N TRP A 77 7.14 -5.15 -0.51
CA TRP A 77 7.62 -4.53 0.72
C TRP A 77 9.10 -4.88 0.99
N GLU A 78 9.82 -3.96 1.61
CA GLU A 78 11.20 -4.13 2.05
C GLU A 78 11.40 -3.54 3.46
N ASP A 79 12.13 -4.25 4.32
CA ASP A 79 12.65 -3.72 5.59
C ASP A 79 14.04 -3.12 5.36
N THR A 80 14.15 -1.82 5.61
CA THR A 80 15.41 -1.07 5.42
C THR A 80 16.25 -0.98 6.70
N GLY A 81 15.77 -1.55 7.81
CA GLY A 81 16.36 -1.45 9.15
C GLY A 81 16.04 -0.15 9.90
N ILE A 82 15.59 0.90 9.18
CA ILE A 82 15.14 2.18 9.76
C ILE A 82 13.65 2.43 9.53
N GLY A 83 13.00 1.63 8.70
CA GLY A 83 11.61 1.76 8.31
C GLY A 83 11.24 0.73 7.24
N TYR A 84 10.00 0.81 6.79
CA TYR A 84 9.39 -0.12 5.85
C TYR A 84 9.05 0.60 4.57
N VAL A 85 9.40 0.01 3.43
CA VAL A 85 9.21 0.65 2.13
C VAL A 85 8.38 -0.25 1.23
N VAL A 86 7.33 0.29 0.60
CA VAL A 86 6.66 -0.38 -0.51
C VAL A 86 7.16 0.21 -1.82
N PHE A 87 7.68 -0.65 -2.70
CA PHE A 87 8.10 -0.29 -4.05
C PHE A 87 7.05 -0.70 -5.06
N PHE A 88 6.83 0.13 -6.07
CA PHE A 88 5.89 -0.11 -7.17
C PHE A 88 6.29 0.69 -8.42
N LYS A 89 5.87 0.24 -9.59
CA LYS A 89 6.04 0.97 -10.85
C LYS A 89 4.86 1.90 -11.09
N GLU A 90 5.06 2.90 -11.95
CA GLU A 90 3.98 3.81 -12.38
C GLU A 90 2.75 3.06 -12.91
N SER A 91 2.96 1.98 -13.68
CA SER A 91 1.89 1.14 -14.21
C SER A 91 1.08 0.38 -13.15
N GLU A 92 1.58 0.30 -11.92
CA GLU A 92 0.96 -0.39 -10.78
C GLU A 92 0.36 0.60 -9.77
N ALA A 93 0.51 1.90 -10.03
CA ALA A 93 0.04 2.95 -9.13
C ALA A 93 -1.47 2.87 -8.90
N ALA A 94 -2.24 2.61 -9.96
CA ALA A 94 -3.68 2.40 -9.88
C ALA A 94 -4.05 1.20 -8.99
N ASP A 95 -3.36 0.06 -9.14
CA ASP A 95 -3.61 -1.13 -8.32
C ASP A 95 -3.37 -0.84 -6.83
N LEU A 96 -2.23 -0.21 -6.51
CA LEU A 96 -1.89 0.13 -5.13
C LEU A 96 -2.85 1.17 -4.53
N PHE A 97 -3.22 2.18 -5.33
CA PHE A 97 -4.17 3.21 -4.90
C PHE A 97 -5.54 2.60 -4.56
N HIS A 98 -6.08 1.73 -5.42
CA HIS A 98 -7.37 1.08 -5.17
C HIS A 98 -7.31 0.07 -4.00
N ILE A 99 -6.14 -0.50 -3.71
CA ILE A 99 -5.96 -1.31 -2.49
C ILE A 99 -6.17 -0.46 -1.23
N PHE A 100 -5.52 0.71 -1.15
CA PHE A 100 -5.69 1.60 0.01
C PHE A 100 -7.09 2.19 0.06
N GLN A 101 -7.62 2.63 -1.08
CA GLN A 101 -8.97 3.19 -1.19
C GLN A 101 -10.08 2.17 -0.86
N GLY A 102 -9.80 0.87 -0.98
CA GLY A 102 -10.75 -0.20 -0.66
C GLY A 102 -11.29 -0.16 0.77
N ALA A 103 -10.62 0.54 1.70
CA ALA A 103 -11.12 0.78 3.06
C ALA A 103 -12.27 1.81 3.13
N GLN A 104 -12.35 2.75 2.18
CA GLN A 104 -13.43 3.74 2.05
C GLN A 104 -14.51 3.29 1.06
N THR A 105 -14.10 2.72 -0.08
CA THR A 105 -15.00 2.30 -1.16
C THR A 105 -14.71 0.84 -1.55
N PRO A 106 -15.19 -0.14 -0.78
CA PRO A 106 -14.94 -1.54 -1.06
C PRO A 106 -15.55 -1.97 -2.40
N GLY A 107 -14.76 -2.59 -3.27
CA GLY A 107 -15.23 -3.33 -4.44
C GLY A 107 -14.96 -2.72 -5.81
N GLU A 108 -14.74 -1.40 -5.93
CA GLU A 108 -14.32 -0.79 -7.19
C GLU A 108 -12.80 -0.94 -7.35
N GLY A 109 -12.35 -1.69 -8.36
CA GLY A 109 -10.92 -1.88 -8.65
C GLY A 109 -10.11 -2.63 -7.58
N PHE A 110 -10.71 -3.04 -6.47
CA PHE A 110 -10.02 -3.67 -5.35
C PHE A 110 -9.57 -5.11 -5.66
N ASN A 111 -8.26 -5.31 -5.76
CA ASN A 111 -7.66 -6.63 -5.97
C ASN A 111 -7.40 -7.35 -4.63
N LYS A 112 -8.32 -8.26 -4.26
CA LYS A 112 -8.25 -9.06 -3.02
C LYS A 112 -7.01 -9.95 -2.91
N GLU A 113 -6.54 -10.49 -4.03
CA GLU A 113 -5.40 -11.41 -4.05
C GLU A 113 -4.11 -10.65 -3.83
N LEU A 114 -3.92 -9.53 -4.54
CA LEU A 114 -2.78 -8.65 -4.36
C LEU A 114 -2.74 -8.07 -2.95
N ASN A 115 -3.87 -7.58 -2.42
CA ASN A 115 -3.95 -7.09 -1.05
C ASN A 115 -3.56 -8.17 -0.02
N GLN A 116 -4.04 -9.40 -0.19
CA GLN A 116 -3.67 -10.51 0.70
C GLN A 116 -2.18 -10.86 0.61
N LYS A 117 -1.60 -10.84 -0.59
CA LYS A 117 -0.16 -11.06 -0.80
C LYS A 117 0.65 -10.00 -0.06
N LEU A 118 0.31 -8.72 -0.21
CA LEU A 118 1.01 -7.63 0.44
C LEU A 118 0.84 -7.68 1.97
N LEU A 119 -0.36 -8.01 2.48
CA LEU A 119 -0.57 -8.24 3.92
C LEU A 119 0.34 -9.34 4.47
N ASN A 120 0.52 -10.44 3.73
CA ASN A 120 1.41 -11.52 4.15
C ASN A 120 2.87 -11.04 4.21
N GLN A 121 3.33 -10.30 3.19
CA GLN A 121 4.68 -9.71 3.19
C GLN A 121 4.90 -8.76 4.37
N MET A 122 3.92 -7.91 4.71
CA MET A 122 4.02 -7.02 5.87
C MET A 122 4.24 -7.81 7.17
N VAL A 123 3.51 -8.90 7.39
CA VAL A 123 3.68 -9.76 8.58
C VAL A 123 5.05 -10.44 8.62
N GLU A 124 5.61 -10.77 7.45
CA GLU A 124 6.95 -11.35 7.33
C GLU A 124 8.05 -10.34 7.68
N ILE A 125 7.93 -9.08 7.23
CA ILE A 125 8.99 -8.07 7.42
C ILE A 125 8.84 -7.25 8.70
N ALA A 126 7.64 -7.11 9.24
CA ALA A 126 7.35 -6.35 10.46
C ALA A 126 6.69 -7.21 11.56
N PRO A 127 7.20 -8.41 11.86
CA PRO A 127 6.53 -9.33 12.78
C PRO A 127 6.39 -8.74 14.19
N THR A 128 7.39 -7.98 14.65
CA THR A 128 7.38 -7.33 15.97
C THR A 128 6.27 -6.31 16.14
N GLN A 129 5.97 -5.56 15.07
CA GLN A 129 4.94 -4.53 15.06
C GLN A 129 3.55 -5.16 14.88
N LEU A 130 3.44 -6.24 14.10
CA LEU A 130 2.15 -6.73 13.61
C LEU A 130 1.60 -7.96 14.36
N GLN A 131 2.44 -8.86 14.88
CA GLN A 131 1.96 -10.13 15.48
C GLN A 131 1.08 -9.95 16.72
N ASN A 132 1.20 -8.82 17.42
CA ASN A 132 0.42 -8.52 18.63
C ASN A 132 -0.59 -7.39 18.42
N LEU A 133 -0.90 -7.02 17.18
CA LEU A 133 -1.87 -5.97 16.91
C LEU A 133 -3.26 -6.38 17.39
N PRO A 134 -3.86 -5.68 18.38
CA PRO A 134 -5.24 -5.93 18.73
C PRO A 134 -6.14 -5.46 17.59
N ILE A 135 -6.84 -6.41 16.95
CA ILE A 135 -7.91 -6.10 16.00
C ILE A 135 -9.14 -5.74 16.83
N ILE A 136 -9.38 -4.44 17.03
CA ILE A 136 -10.53 -3.93 17.78
C ILE A 136 -11.65 -3.62 16.80
N ASN A 137 -12.81 -4.26 16.94
CA ASN A 137 -14.01 -3.84 16.23
C ASN A 137 -14.62 -2.66 16.99
N ARG A 138 -14.68 -1.49 16.35
CA ARG A 138 -15.36 -0.30 16.88
C ARG A 138 -16.59 0.01 16.05
#